data_AF-A0A2H5YIR6-F1
#
_entry.id   AF-A0A2H5YIR6-F1
#
_cell.length_a   1.000
_cell.length_b   1.000
_cell.length_c   1.000
_cell.angle_alpha   90.00
_cell.angle_beta   90.00
_cell.angle_gamma   90.00
#
_symmetry.space_group_name_H-M   'P 1'
#
loop_
_entity.id
_entity.type
_entity.pdbx_description
1 polymer ?
#
loop_
_entity_poly.entity_id
_entity_poly.type
_entity_poly.pdbx_seq_one_letter_code
_entity_poly.pdbx_strand_id
1 'polypeptide(L)' 'MAGEGDIERLKGEGKLDQLRGRIRSIWGDLSDDDIQRSQGDIERLVGIIKEKTGESAESIRDRLRELMGKE' A
#
# COMPACT_ATOMS: atom_id res chain seq x y z
N MET A 1 12.08 10.30 -17.10
CA MET A 1 10.99 10.25 -16.11
C MET A 1 10.52 8.81 -16.09
N ALA A 2 10.93 8.02 -15.09
CA ALA A 2 10.49 6.63 -14.95
C ALA A 2 9.01 6.67 -14.59
N GLY A 3 8.17 6.30 -15.56
CA GLY A 3 6.72 6.40 -15.49
C GLY A 3 6.13 5.43 -14.47
N GLU A 4 4.92 5.76 -14.04
CA GLU A 4 4.11 5.17 -12.97
C GLU A 4 3.78 3.66 -13.11
N GLY A 5 4.45 2.90 -13.97
CA GLY A 5 4.09 1.51 -14.35
C GLY A 5 4.70 0.37 -13.52
N ASP A 6 5.66 0.63 -12.63
CA ASP A 6 6.33 -0.45 -11.88
C ASP A 6 5.48 -1.03 -10.74
N ILE A 7 4.59 -0.22 -10.15
CA ILE A 7 3.72 -0.63 -9.05
C ILE A 7 2.53 -1.49 -9.52
N GLU A 8 2.03 -1.27 -10.73
CA GLU A 8 0.92 -2.05 -11.31
C GLU A 8 1.31 -3.53 -11.54
N ARG A 9 2.61 -3.80 -11.71
CA ARG A 9 3.15 -5.14 -11.92
C ARG A 9 3.41 -5.90 -10.61
N LEU A 10 3.35 -5.23 -9.46
CA LEU A 10 3.48 -5.82 -8.13
C LEU A 10 2.16 -6.44 -7.64
N LYS A 11 1.46 -7.16 -8.52
CA LYS A 11 0.38 -8.09 -8.14
C LYS A 11 0.99 -9.28 -7.40
N GLY A 12 1.25 -9.11 -6.12
CA GLY A 12 1.76 -10.15 -5.25
C GLY A 12 1.11 -10.03 -3.89
N GLU A 13 -0.03 -10.70 -3.70
CA GLU A 13 -0.74 -10.74 -2.42
C GLU A 13 0.18 -11.09 -1.25
N GLY A 14 1.18 -11.95 -1.51
CA GLY A 14 2.19 -12.34 -0.52
C GLY A 14 3.09 -11.19 -0.06
N LYS A 15 3.43 -10.20 -0.91
CA LYS A 15 4.34 -9.11 -0.51
C LYS A 15 3.62 -8.07 0.35
N LEU A 16 2.37 -7.74 0.02
CA LEU A 16 1.55 -6.86 0.85
C LEU A 16 1.21 -7.49 2.19
N ASP A 17 0.91 -8.78 2.23
CA ASP A 17 0.64 -9.48 3.48
C ASP A 17 1.85 -9.48 4.43
N GLN A 18 3.05 -9.71 3.91
CA GLN A 18 4.30 -9.60 4.66
C GLN A 18 4.56 -8.17 5.18
N LEU A 19 4.17 -7.15 4.42
CA LEU A 19 4.34 -5.75 4.76
C LEU A 19 3.21 -5.18 5.62
N ARG A 20 2.10 -5.91 5.83
CA ARG A 20 0.90 -5.50 6.57
C ARG A 20 1.22 -4.90 7.94
N GLY A 21 2.11 -5.53 8.69
CA GLY A 21 2.53 -5.01 10.00
C GLY A 21 3.23 -3.65 9.91
N ARG A 22 4.05 -3.43 8.88
CA ARG A 22 4.73 -2.15 8.63
C ARG A 22 3.75 -1.08 8.14
N ILE A 23 2.83 -1.46 7.25
CA ILE A 23 1.75 -0.60 6.76
C ILE A 23 0.93 -0.09 7.96
N ARG A 24 0.47 -0.98 8.84
CA ARG A 24 -0.22 -0.59 10.08
C ARG A 24 0.61 0.35 10.95
N SER A 25 1.91 0.07 11.11
CA SER A 25 2.79 0.91 11.91
C SER A 25 2.97 2.33 11.33
N ILE A 26 2.89 2.48 10.00
CA ILE A 26 3.01 3.77 9.33
C ILE A 26 1.73 4.58 9.46
N TRP A 27 0.59 3.97 9.14
CA TRP A 27 -0.66 4.70 9.04
C TRP A 27 -1.50 4.66 10.31
N GLY A 28 -1.17 3.83 11.31
CA GLY A 28 -1.71 3.78 12.68
C GLY A 28 -3.20 3.44 12.80
N ASP A 29 -4.02 4.11 12.00
CA ASP A 29 -5.47 4.05 11.85
C ASP A 29 -5.95 2.88 10.97
N LEU A 30 -5.05 2.32 10.15
CA LEU A 30 -5.36 1.14 9.35
C LEU A 30 -5.45 -0.11 10.24
N SER A 31 -6.55 -0.83 10.10
CA SER A 31 -6.73 -2.15 10.71
C SER A 31 -6.23 -3.27 9.80
N ASP A 32 -6.09 -4.47 10.37
CA ASP A 32 -5.78 -5.67 9.58
C ASP A 32 -6.79 -5.89 8.46
N ASP A 33 -8.07 -5.72 8.79
CA ASP A 33 -9.19 -5.92 7.86
C ASP A 33 -9.10 -4.98 6.65
N ASP A 34 -8.73 -3.71 6.87
CA ASP A 34 -8.55 -2.73 5.80
C ASP A 34 -7.49 -3.18 4.79
N ILE A 35 -6.37 -3.70 5.29
CA ILE A 35 -5.29 -4.21 4.43
C ILE A 35 -5.73 -5.53 3.78
N GLN A 36 -6.49 -6.39 4.47
CA GLN A 36 -7.00 -7.64 3.91
C GLN A 36 -8.02 -7.42 2.80
N ARG A 37 -8.87 -6.40 2.92
CA ARG A 37 -9.87 -5.99 1.93
C ARG A 37 -9.24 -5.61 0.59
N SER A 38 -7.99 -5.15 0.61
CA SER A 38 -7.22 -4.93 -0.61
C SER A 38 -6.94 -6.22 -1.39
N GLN A 39 -6.96 -7.39 -0.74
CA GLN A 39 -6.61 -8.70 -1.33
C GLN A 39 -5.35 -8.62 -2.19
N GLY A 40 -4.30 -8.01 -1.62
CA GLY A 40 -3.01 -7.85 -2.30
C GLY A 40 -2.98 -6.84 -3.45
N ASP A 41 -4.05 -6.07 -3.63
CA ASP A 41 -4.16 -5.05 -4.67
C ASP A 41 -3.74 -3.69 -4.12
N ILE A 42 -2.64 -3.16 -4.64
CA ILE A 42 -2.06 -1.88 -4.23
C ILE A 42 -3.04 -0.74 -4.46
N GLU A 43 -3.78 -0.73 -5.57
CA GLU A 43 -4.70 0.35 -5.89
C GLU A 43 -5.88 0.38 -4.93
N ARG A 44 -6.45 -0.78 -4.60
CA ARG A 44 -7.48 -0.89 -3.55
C ARG A 44 -6.94 -0.44 -2.20
N LEU A 45 -5.73 -0.84 -1.83
CA LEU A 45 -5.13 -0.41 -0.58
C LEU A 45 -4.96 1.12 -0.55
N VAL A 46 -4.47 1.72 -1.64
CA VAL A 46 -4.33 3.18 -1.77
C VAL A 46 -5.68 3.88 -1.58
N GLY A 47 -6.76 3.35 -2.16
CA GLY A 47 -8.12 3.87 -1.98
C GLY A 47 -8.55 3.86 -0.51
N ILE A 48 -8.39 2.72 0.16
CA ILE A 48 -8.78 2.56 1.57
C ILE A 48 -7.96 3.50 2.47
N ILE A 49 -6.64 3.58 2.25
CA ILE A 49 -5.75 4.46 3.02
C ILE A 49 -6.16 5.92 2.79
N LYS A 50 -6.42 6.33 1.55
CA LYS A 50 -6.87 7.68 1.22
C LYS A 50 -8.17 8.03 1.92
N GLU A 51 -9.14 7.13 1.95
CA GLU A 51 -10.42 7.35 2.63
C GLU A 51 -10.28 7.49 4.15
N LYS A 52 -9.37 6.74 4.77
CA LYS A 52 -9.14 6.80 6.22
C LYS A 52 -8.26 7.97 6.67
N THR A 53 -7.17 8.19 5.96
CA THR A 53 -6.11 9.14 6.35
C THR A 53 -6.27 10.51 5.71
N GLY A 54 -7.01 10.61 4.61
CA GLY A 54 -7.10 11.82 3.79
C GLY A 54 -5.85 12.12 2.97
N GLU A 55 -4.84 11.23 2.96
CA GLU A 55 -3.60 11.43 2.20
C GLU A 55 -3.81 11.32 0.69
N SER A 56 -2.94 12.02 -0.07
CA SER A 56 -2.92 11.92 -1.52
C SER A 56 -2.50 10.54 -1.99
N ALA A 57 -3.16 10.03 -3.04
CA ALA A 57 -2.85 8.73 -3.63
C ALA A 57 -1.36 8.59 -4.03
N GLU A 58 -0.72 9.67 -4.49
CA GLU A 58 0.72 9.70 -4.76
C GLU A 58 1.57 9.46 -3.50
N SER A 59 1.29 10.17 -2.40
CA SER A 59 2.01 10.01 -1.11
C SER A 59 1.94 8.56 -0.60
N ILE A 60 0.74 7.97 -0.71
CA ILE A 60 0.50 6.59 -0.29
C ILE A 60 1.26 5.61 -1.20
N ARG A 61 1.18 5.79 -2.52
CA ARG A 61 1.91 4.97 -3.50
C ARG A 61 3.42 5.04 -3.26
N ASP A 62 3.96 6.22 -2.96
CA ASP A 62 5.38 6.42 -2.69
C ASP A 62 5.83 5.66 -1.43
N ARG A 63 5.07 5.76 -0.33
CA ARG A 63 5.33 4.98 0.88
C ARG A 63 5.22 3.47 0.66
N LEU A 64 4.22 3.01 -0.08
CA LEU A 64 4.08 1.58 -0.42
C LEU A 64 5.25 1.11 -1.29
N ARG A 65 5.72 1.94 -2.22
CA ARG A 65 6.91 1.67 -3.02
C ARG A 65 8.16 1.59 -2.15
N GLU A 66 8.33 2.49 -1.19
CA GLU A 66 9.44 2.44 -0.23
C GLU A 66 9.41 1.14 0.59
N LEU A 67 8.24 0.72 1.07
CA LEU A 67 8.06 -0.54 1.80
C LEU A 67 8.40 -1.77 0.94
N MET A 68 8.03 -1.76 -0.34
CA MET A 68 8.29 -2.87 -1.26
C MET A 68 9.70 -2.86 -1.85
N GLY A 69 10.36 -1.70 -1.90
CA GLY A 69 11.70 -1.53 -2.48
C GLY A 69 12.85 -1.65 -1.49
N LYS A 70 12.56 -1.75 -0.19
CA LYS A 70 13.57 -1.97 0.86
C LYS A 70 13.99 -3.44 0.87
N GLU A 71 14.97 -3.78 0.03
CA GLU A 71 15.82 -4.98 0.12
C GLU A 71 17.21 -4.60 0.62
#